data_AF-A0A832KEK5-F1
#
_entry.id   AF-A0A832KEK5-F1
#
_cell.length_a   1.000
_cell.length_b   1.000
_cell.length_c   1.000
_cell.angle_alpha   90.00
_cell.angle_beta   90.00
_cell.angle_gamma   90.00
#
_symmetry.space_group_name_H-M   'P 1'
#
loop_
_entity.id
_entity.type
_entity.pdbx_description
1 polymer ?
#
loop_
_entity_poly.entity_id
_entity_poly.type
_entity_poly.pdbx_seq_one_letter_code
_entity_poly.pdbx_strand_id
1 'polypeptide(L)'
;MALYKKERFVIPKGTYRNKQKDKTYIYQYTDHFRSNENGKAGHKSKVIGLLDEASGQLIPNDNYFELNSLEPRLFSEDVLSFGYTSLCNHVLTDLGVVKLLKKHFPGDVANRGSWPVRCIASATRPPP
;
A
#
# COMPACT_ATOMS: atom_id res chain seq x y z
N MET A 1 -9.06 -2.38 -7.26
CA MET A 1 -7.70 -2.94 -7.47
C MET A 1 -7.06 -3.10 -6.10
N ALA A 2 -6.61 -4.30 -5.73
CA ALA A 2 -6.06 -4.53 -4.39
C ALA A 2 -4.75 -3.74 -4.19
N LEU A 3 -4.75 -2.84 -3.21
CA LEU A 3 -3.64 -1.92 -2.90
C LEU A 3 -2.39 -2.66 -2.37
N TYR A 4 -2.56 -3.85 -1.78
CA TYR A 4 -1.52 -4.54 -1.01
C TYR A 4 -0.91 -5.77 -1.71
N LYS A 5 -0.78 -5.76 -3.04
CA LYS A 5 -0.33 -6.94 -3.80
C LYS A 5 1.12 -7.37 -3.51
N LYS A 6 1.97 -6.46 -3.03
CA LYS A 6 3.41 -6.71 -2.83
C LYS A 6 3.74 -7.17 -1.41
N GLU A 7 2.95 -6.77 -0.43
CA GLU A 7 3.21 -7.08 0.97
C GLU A 7 2.52 -8.40 1.35
N ARG A 8 3.24 -9.20 2.12
CA ARG A 8 2.77 -10.50 2.57
C ARG A 8 2.61 -10.48 4.08
N PHE A 9 1.47 -10.96 4.56
CA PHE A 9 1.11 -10.88 5.97
C PHE A 9 0.95 -12.27 6.60
N VAL A 10 1.15 -12.33 7.91
CA VAL A 10 0.90 -13.53 8.71
C VAL A 10 -0.60 -13.79 8.79
N ILE A 11 -1.00 -15.04 8.62
CA ILE A 11 -2.40 -15.44 8.73
C ILE A 11 -2.81 -15.41 10.21
N PRO A 12 -3.87 -14.66 10.58
CA PRO A 12 -4.31 -14.56 11.96
C PRO A 12 -5.00 -15.85 12.42
N LYS A 13 -4.96 -16.11 13.72
CA LYS A 13 -5.63 -17.26 14.36
C LYS A 13 -7.16 -17.11 14.24
N GLY A 14 -7.89 -18.22 14.18
CA GLY A 14 -9.35 -18.19 14.02
C GLY A 14 -9.81 -17.94 12.57
N THR A 15 -9.03 -18.40 11.60
CA THR A 15 -9.35 -18.31 10.18
C THR A 15 -9.52 -19.70 9.57
N TYR A 16 -10.28 -19.78 8.47
CA TYR A 16 -10.41 -21.00 7.68
C TYR A 16 -10.15 -20.72 6.20
N ARG A 17 -9.71 -21.76 5.50
CA ARG A 17 -9.39 -21.73 4.07
C ARG A 17 -10.58 -22.24 3.28
N ASN A 18 -10.96 -21.53 2.24
CA ASN A 18 -11.94 -21.99 1.27
C ASN A 18 -11.31 -21.97 -0.13
N LYS A 19 -11.19 -23.15 -0.74
CA LYS A 19 -10.67 -23.27 -2.10
C LYS A 19 -11.82 -23.06 -3.07
N GLN A 20 -11.75 -21.98 -3.85
CA GLN A 20 -12.68 -21.73 -4.94
C GLN A 20 -11.92 -21.74 -6.26
N LYS A 21 -12.23 -22.71 -7.10
CA LYS A 21 -11.56 -22.94 -8.40
C LYS A 21 -10.05 -23.07 -8.20
N ASP A 22 -9.31 -22.02 -8.58
CA ASP A 22 -7.84 -21.97 -8.60
C ASP A 22 -7.25 -21.07 -7.51
N LYS A 23 -8.10 -20.57 -6.60
CA LYS A 23 -7.71 -19.59 -5.58
C LYS A 23 -8.17 -20.03 -4.21
N THR A 24 -7.23 -20.03 -3.28
CA THR A 24 -7.52 -20.32 -1.87
C THR A 24 -7.77 -19.00 -1.14
N TYR A 25 -9.00 -18.77 -0.71
CA TYR A 25 -9.38 -17.59 0.05
C TYR A 25 -9.34 -17.88 1.54
N ILE A 26 -8.97 -16.87 2.33
CA ILE A 26 -8.92 -16.96 3.79
C ILE A 26 -10.06 -16.13 4.36
N TYR A 27 -10.84 -16.77 5.23
CA TYR A 27 -11.98 -16.18 5.92
C TYR A 27 -11.68 -16.08 7.42
N GLN A 28 -12.05 -14.97 8.03
CA GLN A 28 -11.98 -14.75 9.48
C GLN A 28 -13.39 -14.74 10.06
N TYR A 29 -13.58 -15.44 11.18
CA TYR A 29 -14.84 -15.40 11.92
C TYR A 29 -15.00 -14.01 12.56
N THR A 30 -16.17 -13.39 12.36
CA THR A 30 -16.47 -12.07 12.93
C THR A 30 -17.43 -12.17 14.10
N ASP A 31 -18.51 -12.94 13.93
CA ASP A 31 -19.55 -13.11 14.95
C ASP A 31 -19.91 -14.58 15.13
N HIS A 32 -20.13 -14.95 16.38
CA HIS A 32 -20.67 -16.25 16.77
C HIS A 32 -22.04 -16.03 17.39
N PHE A 33 -23.09 -16.59 16.80
CA PHE A 33 -24.44 -16.48 17.32
C PHE A 33 -24.92 -17.85 17.81
N ARG A 34 -25.48 -17.86 19.03
CA ARG A 34 -26.18 -19.03 19.58
C ARG A 34 -27.59 -19.03 19.00
N SER A 35 -27.79 -19.89 18.01
CA SER A 35 -29.06 -20.39 17.47
C SER A 35 -30.03 -19.37 16.86
N ASN A 36 -30.31 -19.58 15.57
CA ASN A 36 -31.63 -19.29 15.02
C ASN A 36 -32.61 -20.42 15.42
N GLU A 37 -33.92 -20.24 15.24
CA GLU A 37 -35.05 -21.09 15.72
C GLU A 37 -34.94 -22.62 15.49
N ASN A 38 -33.94 -23.11 14.75
CA ASN A 38 -33.65 -24.52 14.47
C ASN A 38 -32.40 -25.09 15.19
N GLY A 39 -31.87 -24.41 16.23
CA GLY A 39 -30.87 -24.98 17.14
C GLY A 39 -29.46 -25.19 16.57
N LYS A 40 -29.17 -24.74 15.35
CA LYS A 40 -27.80 -24.77 14.79
C LYS A 40 -27.06 -23.49 15.15
N ALA A 41 -25.94 -23.63 15.87
CA ALA A 41 -24.98 -22.56 16.05
C ALA A 41 -24.45 -22.13 14.68
N GLY A 42 -24.61 -20.86 14.35
CA GLY A 42 -24.08 -20.29 13.13
C GLY A 42 -23.00 -19.27 13.42
N HIS A 43 -22.20 -18.99 12.41
CA HIS A 43 -21.12 -18.01 12.47
C HIS A 43 -21.19 -17.12 11.24
N LYS A 44 -20.84 -15.85 11.41
CA LYS A 44 -20.55 -14.95 10.29
C LYS A 44 -19.05 -14.94 10.07
N SER A 45 -18.65 -14.99 8.81
CA SER A 45 -17.26 -14.88 8.41
C SER A 45 -17.12 -13.86 7.28
N LYS A 46 -15.99 -13.17 7.25
CA LYS A 46 -15.61 -12.25 6.18
C LYS A 46 -14.33 -12.72 5.53
N VAL A 47 -14.22 -12.53 4.21
CA VAL A 47 -12.99 -12.78 3.47
C VAL A 47 -11.96 -11.72 3.86
N ILE A 48 -10.81 -12.16 4.36
CA ILE A 48 -9.70 -11.28 4.72
C ILE A 48 -8.62 -11.20 3.65
N GLY A 49 -8.57 -12.16 2.72
CA GLY A 49 -7.64 -12.10 1.62
C GLY A 49 -7.44 -13.43 0.90
N LEU A 50 -6.38 -13.49 0.11
CA LEU A 50 -5.98 -14.65 -0.67
C LEU A 50 -4.75 -15.31 -0.03
N LEU A 51 -4.72 -16.64 0.01
CA LEU A 51 -3.52 -17.39 0.35
C LEU A 51 -2.58 -17.41 -0.86
N ASP A 52 -1.33 -17.05 -0.62
CA ASP A 52 -0.25 -17.28 -1.56
C ASP A 52 0.34 -18.68 -1.33
N GLU A 53 0.12 -19.59 -2.28
CA GLU A 53 0.56 -20.99 -2.13
C GLU A 53 2.09 -21.13 -2.15
N ALA A 54 2.80 -20.18 -2.77
CA ALA A 54 4.26 -20.18 -2.84
C ALA A 54 4.93 -19.78 -1.52
N SER A 55 4.44 -18.73 -0.85
CA SER A 55 5.01 -18.25 0.42
C SER A 55 4.28 -18.78 1.67
N GLY A 56 3.08 -19.33 1.51
CA GLY A 56 2.19 -19.69 2.62
C GLY A 56 1.62 -18.47 3.37
N GLN A 57 1.78 -17.25 2.81
CA GLN A 57 1.39 -15.99 3.45
C GLN A 57 0.09 -15.43 2.86
N LEU A 58 -0.53 -14.50 3.59
CA LEU A 58 -1.76 -13.82 3.19
C LEU A 58 -1.45 -12.62 2.30
N ILE A 59 -2.17 -12.52 1.18
CA ILE A 59 -2.38 -11.26 0.44
C ILE A 59 -3.64 -10.61 1.00
N PRO A 60 -3.52 -9.57 1.83
CA PRO A 60 -4.67 -9.01 2.53
C PRO A 60 -5.57 -8.20 1.60
N ASN A 61 -6.85 -8.12 1.98
CA ASN A 61 -7.81 -7.13 1.51
C ASN A 61 -8.12 -6.12 2.63
N ASP A 62 -8.89 -5.08 2.36
CA ASP A 62 -9.26 -4.03 3.34
C ASP A 62 -9.83 -4.62 4.65
N ASN A 63 -10.64 -5.68 4.54
CA ASN A 63 -11.20 -6.41 5.70
C ASN A 63 -10.13 -6.94 6.68
N TYR A 64 -8.92 -7.28 6.21
CA TYR A 64 -7.84 -7.74 7.09
C TYR A 64 -7.38 -6.62 8.04
N PHE A 65 -7.32 -5.40 7.54
CA PHE A 65 -6.91 -4.23 8.31
C PHE A 65 -8.02 -3.80 9.27
N GLU A 66 -9.27 -3.77 8.79
CA GLU A 66 -10.43 -3.45 9.62
C GLU A 66 -10.60 -4.41 10.81
N LEU A 67 -10.55 -5.72 10.56
CA LEU A 67 -10.80 -6.73 11.60
C LEU A 67 -9.65 -6.86 12.61
N ASN A 68 -8.43 -6.54 12.20
CA ASN A 68 -7.28 -6.57 13.10
C ASN A 68 -6.96 -5.19 13.70
N SER A 69 -7.79 -4.18 13.43
CA SER A 69 -7.58 -2.78 13.85
C SER A 69 -6.17 -2.27 13.51
N LEU A 70 -5.64 -2.70 12.36
CA LEU A 70 -4.36 -2.26 11.86
C LEU A 70 -4.59 -1.05 10.96
N GLU A 71 -3.87 0.03 11.20
CA GLU A 71 -3.82 1.11 10.21
C GLU A 71 -3.18 0.55 8.95
N PRO A 72 -3.91 0.55 7.81
CA PRO A 72 -3.28 0.16 6.57
C PRO A 72 -2.17 1.18 6.32
N ARG A 73 -0.92 0.70 6.25
CA ARG A 73 0.22 1.51 5.79
C ARG A 73 0.00 1.74 4.30
N LEU A 74 -0.92 2.64 3.99
CA LEU A 74 -1.51 2.87 2.66
C LEU A 74 -0.54 3.51 1.68
N PHE A 75 0.58 4.01 2.17
CA PHE A 75 1.50 4.71 1.31
C PHE A 75 2.69 3.81 1.08
N SER A 76 2.74 3.22 -0.12
CA SER A 76 4.02 2.87 -0.68
C SER A 76 4.90 4.13 -0.64
N GLU A 77 6.18 3.97 -0.34
CA GLU A 77 7.16 5.07 -0.34
C GLU A 77 7.08 5.90 -1.63
N ASP A 78 6.70 5.27 -2.74
CA ASP A 78 6.41 5.88 -4.04
C ASP A 78 5.27 6.92 -4.01
N VAL A 79 4.18 6.66 -3.27
CA VAL A 79 3.03 7.60 -3.17
C VAL A 79 3.39 8.78 -2.27
N LEU A 80 4.09 8.53 -1.16
CA LEU A 80 4.58 9.61 -0.29
C LEU A 80 5.59 10.48 -1.04
N SER A 81 6.55 9.87 -1.72
CA SER A 81 7.56 10.59 -2.49
C SER A 81 6.96 11.40 -3.64
N PHE A 82 5.91 10.91 -4.30
CA PHE A 82 5.18 11.73 -5.29
C PHE A 82 4.48 12.93 -4.63
N GLY A 83 3.83 12.73 -3.49
CA GLY A 83 3.20 13.83 -2.73
C GLY A 83 4.20 14.90 -2.31
N TYR A 84 5.33 14.50 -1.72
CA TYR A 84 6.40 15.41 -1.33
C TYR A 84 7.03 16.14 -2.51
N THR A 85 7.32 15.43 -3.61
CA THR A 85 7.90 16.05 -4.81
C THR A 85 6.93 17.02 -5.48
N SER A 86 5.64 16.71 -5.51
CA SER A 86 4.59 17.61 -6.01
C SER A 86 4.47 18.88 -5.17
N LEU A 87 4.45 18.74 -3.83
CA LEU A 87 4.37 19.88 -2.92
C LEU A 87 5.61 20.78 -3.03
N CYS A 88 6.81 20.18 -3.07
CA CYS A 88 8.05 20.92 -3.31
C CYS A 88 8.00 21.67 -4.66
N ASN A 89 7.53 21.03 -5.73
CA ASN A 89 7.39 21.69 -7.03
C ASN A 89 6.40 22.86 -7.00
N HIS A 90 5.30 22.74 -6.27
CA HIS A 90 4.34 23.83 -6.08
C HIS A 90 4.98 25.02 -5.36
N VAL A 91 5.62 24.78 -4.21
CA VAL A 91 6.32 25.83 -3.44
C VAL A 91 7.39 26.52 -4.30
N LEU A 92 8.18 25.76 -5.06
CA LEU A 92 9.21 26.32 -5.95
C LEU A 92 8.61 27.11 -7.13
N THR A 93 7.41 26.75 -7.57
CA THR A 93 6.69 27.47 -8.62
C THR A 93 6.13 28.79 -8.08
N ASP A 94 5.53 28.77 -6.89
CA ASP A 94 4.95 29.93 -6.23
C ASP A 94 6.03 30.98 -5.88
N LEU A 95 7.21 30.51 -5.45
CA LEU A 95 8.38 31.37 -5.23
C LEU A 95 9.04 31.87 -6.53
N GLY A 96 8.55 31.44 -7.70
CA GLY A 96 9.08 31.86 -9.01
C GLY A 96 10.44 31.25 -9.37
N VAL A 97 10.98 30.35 -8.55
CA VAL A 97 12.29 29.69 -8.77
C VAL A 97 12.27 28.89 -10.07
N VAL A 98 11.16 28.22 -10.39
CA VAL A 98 11.00 27.50 -11.66
C VAL A 98 11.14 28.42 -12.88
N LYS A 99 10.67 29.68 -12.80
CA LYS A 99 10.81 30.66 -13.89
C LYS A 99 12.26 31.10 -14.07
N LEU A 100 12.98 31.31 -12.97
CA LEU A 100 14.41 31.65 -12.98
C LEU A 100 15.25 30.51 -13.55
N LEU A 101 14.98 29.28 -13.12
CA LEU A 101 15.68 28.09 -13.61
C LEU A 101 15.46 27.88 -15.12
N LYS A 102 14.24 28.07 -15.62
CA LYS A 102 13.94 28.00 -17.07
C LYS A 102 14.66 29.08 -17.88
N LYS A 103 14.87 30.26 -17.29
CA LYS A 103 15.58 31.37 -17.94
C LYS A 103 17.08 31.11 -18.07
N HIS A 104 17.69 30.46 -17.08
CA HIS A 104 19.13 30.18 -17.06
C HIS A 104 19.51 28.82 -17.67
N PHE A 105 18.61 27.84 -17.65
CA PHE A 105 18.84 26.49 -18.16
C PHE A 105 17.74 26.06 -19.15
N PRO A 106 17.65 26.66 -20.35
CA PRO A 106 16.57 26.40 -21.30
C PRO A 106 16.60 24.98 -21.92
N GLY A 107 17.75 24.29 -21.92
CA GLY A 107 17.93 22.98 -22.57
C GLY A 107 17.56 21.75 -21.73
N ASP A 108 17.63 21.85 -20.39
CA ASP A 108 17.51 20.68 -19.51
C ASP A 108 16.11 20.46 -18.92
N VAL A 109 15.26 21.50 -18.92
CA VAL A 109 13.94 21.46 -18.26
C VAL A 109 12.87 20.79 -19.14
N ALA A 110 13.11 20.66 -20.45
CA ALA A 110 12.11 20.14 -21.39
C ALA A 110 11.98 18.61 -21.42
N ASN A 111 12.95 17.84 -20.88
CA ASN A 111 13.00 16.40 -21.17
C ASN A 111 13.16 15.42 -20.01
N ARG A 112 13.19 15.83 -18.73
CA ARG A 112 13.19 14.87 -17.62
C ARG A 112 12.44 15.38 -16.39
N GLY A 113 11.21 14.94 -16.19
CA GLY A 113 10.43 15.14 -14.95
C GLY A 113 10.98 14.39 -13.74
N SER A 114 12.27 14.54 -13.41
CA SER A 114 12.95 13.77 -12.34
C SER A 114 13.88 14.59 -11.43
N TRP A 115 13.71 15.90 -11.36
CA TRP A 115 14.64 16.79 -10.61
C TRP A 115 14.11 17.33 -9.26
N PRO A 116 13.66 16.46 -8.34
CA PRO A 116 13.92 16.78 -6.93
C PRO A 116 14.78 15.75 -6.19
N VAL A 117 14.98 14.54 -6.74
CA VAL A 117 15.58 13.44 -5.96
C VAL A 117 17.12 13.39 -6.05
N ARG A 118 17.74 14.05 -7.04
CA ARG A 118 19.20 13.96 -7.24
C ARG A 118 20.05 14.87 -6.35
N CYS A 119 19.48 15.91 -5.76
CA CYS A 119 20.26 16.86 -4.95
C CYS A 119 20.51 16.38 -3.51
N ILE A 120 19.72 15.45 -2.98
CA ILE A 120 19.89 14.95 -1.60
C ILE A 120 20.87 13.76 -1.54
N ALA A 121 21.00 12.98 -2.62
CA ALA A 121 21.83 11.77 -2.64
C ALA A 121 23.33 12.01 -2.93
N SER A 122 23.73 13.21 -3.34
CA SER A 122 25.13 13.51 -3.70
C SER A 122 25.95 14.14 -2.57
N ALA A 123 25.33 14.48 -1.43
CA ALA A 123 26.04 15.10 -0.30
C ALA A 123 26.75 14.09 0.63
N THR A 124 26.64 12.77 0.41
CA THR A 124 27.14 11.73 1.32
C THR A 124 28.27 10.85 0.78
N ARG A 125 28.96 11.23 -0.31
CA ARG A 125 30.20 10.55 -0.71
C ARG A 125 31.39 11.53 -0.66
N PRO A 126 32.37 11.32 0.24
CA PRO A 126 33.65 12.00 0.12
C PRO A 126 34.40 11.44 -1.12
N PRO A 127 35.18 12.27 -1.83
CA PRO A 127 35.97 11.83 -2.97
C PRO A 127 37.17 10.95 -2.52
N PRO A 128 37.74 10.13 -3.44
CA PRO A 128 38.88 9.25 -3.17
C PRO A 128 40.19 10.01 -2.87
#